data_AF-A0A7C0U391-F1
#
_entry.id   AF-A0A7C0U391-F1
#
_cell.length_a   1.000
_cell.length_b   1.000
_cell.length_c   1.000
_cell.angle_alpha   90.00
_cell.angle_beta   90.00
_cell.angle_gamma   90.00
#
_symmetry.space_group_name_H-M   'P 1'
#
loop_
_entity.id
_entity.type
_entity.pdbx_description
1 polymer ?
#
loop_
_entity_poly.entity_id
_entity_poly.type
_entity_poly.pdbx_seq_one_letter_code
_entity_poly.pdbx_strand_id
1 'polypeptide(L)'
;MEFDLKTYLEEKKAIVETALENYLAQEGGVYQEILEAMRYTLFAGGKRLRPILCLTACKVVGGEEEIALPIACALEMIHTYSL
;
A
#
# COMPACT_ATOMS: atom_id res chain seq x y z
N MET A 1 28.19 -4.67 -4.12
CA MET A 1 26.96 -4.33 -4.87
C MET A 1 26.40 -3.08 -4.21
N GLU A 2 26.21 -2.00 -4.97
CA GLU A 2 25.66 -0.76 -4.45
C GLU A 2 24.13 -0.89 -4.37
N PHE A 3 23.54 -0.40 -3.28
CA PHE A 3 22.09 -0.43 -3.11
C PHE A 3 21.46 0.68 -3.94
N ASP A 4 20.61 0.31 -4.91
CA ASP A 4 19.81 1.28 -5.65
C ASP A 4 18.45 1.49 -4.96
N LEU A 5 18.35 2.62 -4.25
CA LEU A 5 17.13 3.03 -3.57
C LEU A 5 15.96 3.21 -4.54
N LYS A 6 16.20 3.69 -5.77
CA LYS A 6 15.11 3.97 -6.70
C LYS A 6 14.42 2.68 -7.13
N THR A 7 15.19 1.70 -7.60
CA THR A 7 14.65 0.37 -7.96
C THR A 7 13.95 -0.27 -6.77
N TYR A 8 14.54 -0.22 -5.57
CA TYR A 8 13.91 -0.76 -4.36
C TYR A 8 12.53 -0.16 -4.07
N LEU A 9 12.41 1.18 -4.15
CA LEU A 9 11.14 1.86 -3.91
C LEU A 9 10.10 1.52 -4.99
N GLU A 10 10.49 1.41 -6.25
CA GLU A 10 9.60 1.05 -7.36
C GLU A 10 9.06 -0.38 -7.21
N GLU A 11 9.92 -1.34 -6.87
CA GLU A 11 9.53 -2.74 -6.62
C GLU A 11 8.56 -2.85 -5.44
N LYS A 12 8.89 -2.23 -4.29
CA LYS A 12 8.02 -2.27 -3.11
C LYS A 12 6.70 -1.54 -3.35
N LYS A 13 6.72 -0.44 -4.10
CA LYS A 13 5.50 0.27 -4.50
C LYS A 13 4.56 -0.66 -5.28
N ALA A 14 5.08 -1.40 -6.26
CA ALA A 14 4.26 -2.32 -7.08
C ALA A 14 3.61 -3.43 -6.23
N ILE A 15 4.35 -3.99 -5.27
CA ILE A 15 3.82 -4.99 -4.32
C ILE A 15 2.67 -4.41 -3.50
N VAL A 16 2.87 -3.20 -2.94
CA VAL A 16 1.85 -2.52 -2.12
C VAL A 16 0.62 -2.16 -2.96
N GLU A 17 0.78 -1.65 -4.18
CA GLU A 17 -0.35 -1.29 -5.04
C GLU A 17 -1.19 -2.52 -5.42
N THR A 18 -0.53 -3.63 -5.74
CA THR A 18 -1.20 -4.91 -5.99
C THR A 18 -1.96 -5.39 -4.75
N ALA A 19 -1.37 -5.25 -3.57
CA ALA A 19 -2.02 -5.64 -2.32
C ALA A 19 -3.22 -4.74 -1.97
N LEU A 20 -3.07 -3.42 -2.13
CA LEU A 20 -4.17 -2.45 -1.93
C LEU A 20 -5.35 -2.75 -2.84
N GLU A 21 -5.07 -3.09 -4.10
CA GLU A 21 -6.09 -3.49 -5.07
C GLU A 21 -6.87 -4.71 -4.59
N ASN A 22 -6.16 -5.72 -4.07
CA ASN A 22 -6.79 -6.94 -3.55
C ASN A 22 -7.57 -6.73 -2.25
N TYR A 23 -7.16 -5.77 -1.40
CA TYR A 23 -7.83 -5.48 -0.13
C TYR A 23 -8.98 -4.49 -0.25
N LEU A 24 -8.99 -3.66 -1.30
CA LEU A 24 -10.13 -2.80 -1.58
C LEU A 24 -11.30 -3.65 -2.08
N ALA A 25 -12.52 -3.34 -1.61
CA ALA A 25 -13.71 -4.01 -2.11
C ALA A 25 -13.80 -3.84 -3.63
N GLN A 26 -14.20 -4.90 -4.34
CA GLN A 26 -14.33 -4.89 -5.79
C GLN A 26 -15.78 -4.60 -6.24
N GLU A 27 -16.75 -4.86 -5.36
CA GLU A 27 -18.17 -4.63 -5.62
C GLU A 27 -18.78 -3.85 -4.44
N GLY A 28 -19.41 -2.71 -4.74
CA GLY A 28 -20.00 -1.85 -3.71
C GLY A 28 -21.51 -1.99 -3.54
N GLY A 29 -22.21 -2.63 -4.49
CA GLY A 29 -23.68 -2.67 -4.51
C GLY A 29 -24.26 -1.25 -4.47
N VAL A 30 -25.05 -0.95 -3.44
CA VAL A 30 -25.60 0.40 -3.20
C VAL A 30 -24.53 1.46 -2.86
N TYR A 31 -23.31 1.05 -2.52
CA TYR A 31 -22.19 1.93 -2.15
C TYR A 31 -21.17 2.12 -3.29
N GLN A 32 -21.51 1.74 -4.52
CA GLN A 32 -20.59 1.76 -5.65
C GLN A 32 -19.93 3.13 -5.88
N GLU A 33 -20.69 4.22 -5.77
CA GLU A 33 -20.16 5.59 -5.93
C GLU A 33 -19.10 5.93 -4.86
N ILE A 34 -19.32 5.52 -3.61
CA ILE A 34 -18.36 5.73 -2.52
C ILE A 34 -17.09 4.91 -2.77
N LEU A 35 -17.26 3.66 -3.21
CA LEU A 35 -16.14 2.77 -3.51
C LEU A 35 -15.27 3.33 -4.65
N GLU A 36 -15.88 3.88 -5.69
CA GLU A 36 -15.18 4.56 -6.79
C GLU A 36 -14.41 5.79 -6.31
N ALA A 37 -15.00 6.60 -5.43
CA ALA A 37 -14.32 7.75 -4.82
C ALA A 37 -13.13 7.34 -3.95
N MET A 38 -13.29 6.29 -3.12
CA MET A 38 -12.21 5.71 -2.33
C MET A 38 -11.08 5.20 -3.23
N ARG A 39 -11.43 4.47 -4.30
CA ARG A 39 -10.46 3.96 -5.27
C ARG A 39 -9.71 5.09 -5.97
N TYR A 40 -10.43 6.10 -6.44
CA TYR A 40 -9.85 7.26 -7.11
C TYR A 40 -8.78 7.92 -6.23
N THR A 41 -9.12 8.24 -4.98
CA THR A 41 -8.19 8.89 -4.06
C THR A 41 -7.02 7.98 -3.65
N LEU A 42 -7.29 6.71 -3.36
CA LEU A 42 -6.27 5.74 -2.96
C LEU A 42 -5.24 5.49 -4.07
N PHE A 43 -5.64 5.53 -5.34
CA PHE A 43 -4.80 5.27 -6.50
C PHE A 43 -4.45 6.53 -7.33
N ALA A 44 -4.73 7.74 -6.84
CA ALA A 44 -4.37 9.01 -7.50
C ALA A 44 -2.84 9.31 -7.54
N GLY A 45 -2.01 8.30 -7.29
CA GLY A 45 -0.55 8.39 -7.24
C GLY A 45 0.00 8.29 -5.81
N GLY A 46 1.26 8.67 -5.65
CA GLY A 46 1.97 8.59 -4.37
C GLY A 46 3.22 7.72 -4.42
N LYS A 47 4.08 7.93 -3.43
CA LYS A 47 5.37 7.22 -3.28
C LYS A 47 5.25 5.94 -2.44
N ARG A 48 4.11 5.73 -1.77
CA ARG A 48 3.87 4.61 -0.86
C ARG A 48 4.94 4.48 0.24
N LEU A 49 5.50 5.59 0.72
CA LEU A 49 6.63 5.54 1.66
C LEU A 49 6.25 4.90 3.01
N ARG A 50 5.06 5.17 3.52
CA ARG A 50 4.58 4.61 4.80
C ARG A 50 4.49 3.07 4.76
N PRO A 51 3.80 2.46 3.79
CA PRO A 51 3.77 1.00 3.69
C PRO A 51 5.16 0.42 3.44
N ILE A 52 5.99 1.04 2.58
CA ILE A 52 7.36 0.55 2.32
C ILE A 52 8.19 0.56 3.61
N LEU A 53 8.10 1.61 4.43
CA LEU A 53 8.79 1.69 5.72
C LEU A 53 8.27 0.62 6.70
N CYS A 54 6.97 0.36 6.73
CA CYS A 54 6.38 -0.69 7.56
C CYS A 54 6.93 -2.08 7.20
N LEU A 55 6.93 -2.43 5.90
CA LEU A 55 7.49 -3.69 5.39
C LEU A 55 8.98 -3.81 5.71
N THR A 56 9.74 -2.74 5.45
CA THR A 56 11.18 -2.71 5.68
C THR A 56 11.49 -2.85 7.18
N ALA A 57 10.75 -2.19 8.05
CA ALA A 57 10.92 -2.29 9.50
C ALA A 57 10.67 -3.71 10.00
N CYS A 58 9.62 -4.39 9.51
CA CYS A 58 9.34 -5.79 9.82
C CYS A 58 10.53 -6.69 9.47
N LYS A 59 11.04 -6.52 8.25
CA LYS A 59 12.20 -7.29 7.77
C LYS A 59 13.48 -7.03 8.56
N VAL A 60 13.75 -5.77 8.92
CA VAL A 60 14.95 -5.39 9.69
C VAL A 60 14.98 -6.05 11.06
N VAL A 61 13.82 -6.29 11.69
CA VAL A 61 13.73 -6.98 12.98
C VAL A 61 13.59 -8.51 12.84
N GLY A 62 13.77 -9.06 11.63
CA GLY A 62 13.74 -10.50 11.37
C GLY A 62 12.36 -11.09 11.04
N GLY A 63 11.35 -10.25 10.80
CA GLY A 63 10.03 -10.69 10.37
C GLY A 63 9.92 -10.86 8.84
N GLU A 64 8.85 -11.53 8.42
CA GLU A 64 8.49 -11.67 7.00
C GLU A 64 7.65 -10.47 6.54
N GLU A 65 7.94 -9.97 5.34
CA GLU A 65 7.24 -8.79 4.81
C GLU A 65 5.76 -9.10 4.52
N GLU A 66 5.48 -10.33 4.10
CA GLU A 66 4.16 -10.86 3.79
C GLU A 66 3.21 -10.75 4.98
N ILE A 67 3.72 -10.97 6.20
CA ILE A 67 2.96 -10.84 7.44
C ILE A 67 2.62 -9.37 7.72
N ALA A 68 3.50 -8.44 7.35
CA ALA A 68 3.30 -7.00 7.54
C ALA A 68 2.47 -6.33 6.43
N LEU A 69 2.29 -7.00 5.28
CA LEU A 69 1.62 -6.44 4.10
C LEU A 69 0.18 -5.96 4.34
N PRO A 70 -0.69 -6.69 5.07
CA PRO A 70 -2.03 -6.17 5.40
C PRO A 70 -1.95 -4.89 6.26
N ILE A 71 -1.01 -4.81 7.20
CA ILE A 71 -0.81 -3.65 8.07
C ILE A 71 -0.28 -2.45 7.28
N ALA A 72 0.66 -2.69 6.37
CA ALA A 72 1.16 -1.68 5.45
C ALA A 72 0.02 -1.09 4.60
N CYS A 73 -0.88 -1.93 4.07
CA CYS A 73 -2.06 -1.49 3.32
C CYS A 73 -3.02 -0.67 4.18
N ALA A 74 -3.31 -1.13 5.40
CA ALA A 74 -4.15 -0.39 6.34
C ALA A 74 -3.58 1.00 6.67
N LEU A 75 -2.26 1.11 6.88
CA LEU A 75 -1.59 2.39 7.11
C LEU A 75 -1.76 3.35 5.91
N GLU A 76 -1.65 2.84 4.70
CA GLU A 76 -1.83 3.66 3.50
C GLU A 76 -3.29 4.09 3.32
N MET A 77 -4.26 3.21 3.59
CA MET A 77 -5.68 3.57 3.55
C MET A 77 -6.04 4.68 4.57
N ILE A 78 -5.52 4.59 5.80
CA ILE A 78 -5.69 5.64 6.82
C ILE A 78 -4.98 6.93 6.39
N HIS A 79 -3.78 6.83 5.80
CA HIS A 79 -3.08 7.98 5.26
C HIS A 79 -3.90 8.68 4.17
N THR A 80 -4.40 7.93 3.18
CA THR A 80 -5.22 8.48 2.09
C THR A 80 -6.48 9.14 2.62
N TYR A 81 -7.16 8.56 3.61
CA TYR A 81 -8.33 9.17 4.24
C TYR A 81 -8.03 10.55 4.87
N SER A 82 -6.82 10.74 5.40
CA SER A 82 -6.45 11.98 6.09
C SER A 82 -6.07 13.16 5.17
N LEU A 83 -6.02 12.95 3.85
CA LEU A 83 -5.66 13.96 2.85
C LEU A 83 -6.87 14.84 2.48
#